data_AF-G7M7H4-F1
#
_entry.id   AF-G7M7H4-F1
#
_cell.length_a   1.000
_cell.length_b   1.000
_cell.length_c   1.000
_cell.angle_alpha   90.00
_cell.angle_beta   90.00
_cell.angle_gamma   90.00
#
_symmetry.space_group_name_H-M   'P 1'
#
loop_
_entity.id
_entity.type
_entity.pdbx_description
1 polymer ?
#
loop_
_entity_poly.entity_id
_entity_poly.type
_entity_poly.pdbx_seq_one_letter_code
_entity_poly.pdbx_strand_id
1 'polypeptide(L)' 'MDNKKASRTPISGDYSMEDLTDASASDPSDSYMKKIKNLYLPHSKDDYKPSEESIEDANNLSHPKPPSPNSLN' A
#
# COMPACT_ATOMS: atom_id res chain seq x y z
N MET A 1 39.09 29.03 -1.67
CA MET A 1 37.77 28.37 -1.78
C MET A 1 37.87 27.14 -0.90
N ASP A 2 37.28 27.22 0.29
CA ASP A 2 37.54 26.26 1.37
C ASP A 2 36.52 25.13 1.31
N ASN A 3 37.00 23.93 1.00
CA ASN A 3 36.19 22.73 0.92
C ASN A 3 35.85 22.23 2.34
N LYS A 4 34.77 22.73 2.93
CA LYS A 4 34.25 22.18 4.19
C LYS A 4 33.64 20.79 3.94
N LYS A 5 34.45 19.74 4.13
CA LYS A 5 34.00 18.35 4.17
C LYS A 5 33.17 18.16 5.44
N ALA A 6 31.86 18.00 5.30
CA ALA A 6 30.98 17.69 6.42
C ALA A 6 31.43 16.36 7.04
N SER A 7 31.90 16.41 8.29
CA SER A 7 32.20 15.25 9.11
C SER A 7 30.90 14.48 9.35
N ARG A 8 30.74 13.31 8.72
CA ARG A 8 29.69 12.35 9.07
C ARG A 8 30.10 11.72 10.40
N THR A 9 29.42 12.09 11.48
CA THR A 9 29.47 11.35 12.73
C THR A 9 28.97 9.93 12.47
N PRO A 10 29.76 8.87 12.72
CA PRO A 10 29.22 7.52 12.70
C PRO A 10 28.27 7.41 13.89
N ILE A 11 27.00 7.14 13.62
CA ILE A 11 26.04 6.74 14.65
C ILE A 11 26.48 5.33 15.07
N SER A 12 27.37 5.24 16.05
CA SER A 12 27.63 3.99 16.76
C SER A 12 26.48 3.78 17.74
N GLY A 13 25.33 3.39 17.21
CA GLY A 13 24.35 2.64 17.96
C GLY A 13 24.50 1.21 17.48
N ASP A 14 25.00 0.32 18.35
CA ASP A 14 24.87 -1.12 18.15
C ASP A 14 23.37 -1.43 18.20
N TYR A 15 22.67 -1.23 17.08
CA TYR A 15 21.33 -1.76 16.89
C TYR A 15 21.49 -3.24 16.61
N SER A 16 21.37 -4.06 17.64
CA SER A 16 21.24 -5.48 17.44
C SER A 16 19.95 -5.76 16.66
N MET A 17 20.04 -6.52 15.57
CA MET A 17 18.85 -7.02 14.85
C MET A 17 17.96 -7.89 15.76
N GLU A 18 18.51 -8.37 16.89
CA GLU A 18 17.80 -9.10 17.94
C GLU A 18 16.74 -8.20 18.62
N ASP A 19 17.04 -6.91 18.84
CA ASP A 19 16.16 -5.93 19.50
C ASP A 19 14.99 -5.47 18.61
N LEU A 20 15.03 -5.75 17.31
CA LEU A 20 13.91 -5.50 16.40
C LEU A 20 12.82 -6.57 16.49
N THR A 21 13.06 -7.64 17.26
CA THR A 21 12.15 -8.79 17.36
C THR A 21 11.40 -8.88 18.68
N ASP A 22 11.50 -7.87 19.56
CA ASP A 22 10.48 -7.70 20.61
C ASP A 22 9.19 -7.13 19.99
N ALA A 23 8.67 -7.88 19.02
CA ALA A 23 7.27 -7.84 18.67
C ALA A 23 6.54 -8.42 19.87
N SER A 24 6.23 -7.56 20.84
CA SER A 24 5.06 -7.77 21.68
C SER A 24 3.92 -8.07 20.71
N ALA A 25 3.58 -9.35 20.58
CA ALA A 25 2.65 -9.91 19.61
C ALA A 25 1.20 -9.56 19.99
N SER A 26 0.96 -8.30 20.32
CA SER A 26 -0.35 -7.70 20.36
C SER A 26 -0.64 -7.23 18.95
N ASP A 27 -1.68 -7.78 18.35
CA ASP A 27 -2.21 -7.23 17.12
C ASP A 27 -2.41 -5.71 17.30
N PRO A 28 -1.95 -4.90 16.35
CA PRO A 28 -2.13 -3.47 16.44
C PRO A 28 -3.62 -3.16 16.47
N SER A 29 -4.05 -2.41 17.48
CA SER A 29 -5.45 -1.98 17.58
C SER A 29 -5.92 -1.30 16.28
N ASP A 30 -7.20 -1.44 15.94
CA ASP A 30 -7.79 -0.82 14.74
C ASP A 30 -7.54 0.70 14.67
N SER A 31 -7.53 1.37 15.82
CA SER A 31 -7.21 2.79 15.95
C SER A 31 -5.77 3.11 15.52
N TYR A 32 -4.81 2.27 15.90
CA TYR A 32 -3.42 2.42 15.50
C TYR A 32 -3.25 2.17 14.01
N MET A 33 -3.83 1.09 13.48
CA MET A 33 -3.78 0.78 12.04
C MET A 33 -4.41 1.90 11.20
N LYS A 34 -5.53 2.48 11.67
CA LYS A 34 -6.16 3.63 11.01
C LYS A 34 -5.25 4.86 10.95
N LYS A 35 -4.51 5.17 12.02
CA LYS A 35 -3.55 6.29 12.03
C LYS A 35 -2.41 6.07 11.03
N ILE A 36 -1.84 4.87 11.02
CA ILE A 36 -0.76 4.50 10.10
C ILE A 36 -1.24 4.57 8.65
N LYS A 37 -2.41 4.00 8.35
CA LYS A 37 -3.02 4.10 7.02
C LYS A 37 -3.22 5.56 6.59
N ASN A 38 -3.74 6.42 7.47
CA ASN A 38 -3.94 7.84 7.15
C ASN A 38 -2.63 8.59 6.89
N LEU A 39 -1.55 8.24 7.59
CA LEU A 39 -0.26 8.92 7.46
C LEU A 39 0.47 8.54 6.16
N TYR A 40 0.47 7.25 5.81
CA TYR A 40 1.24 6.72 4.69
C TYR A 40 0.43 6.49 3.42
N LEU A 41 -0.89 6.27 3.56
CA LEU A 41 -1.82 6.04 2.46
C LEU A 41 -3.04 6.98 2.59
N PRO A 42 -2.84 8.32 2.59
CA PRO A 42 -3.92 9.29 2.81
C PRO A 42 -5.02 9.25 1.73
N HIS A 43 -4.72 8.68 0.57
CA HIS A 43 -5.66 8.49 -0.53
C HIS A 43 -6.06 7.02 -0.71
N SER A 44 -5.81 6.17 0.29
CA SER A 44 -6.28 4.79 0.25
C SER A 44 -7.79 4.79 0.11
N LYS A 45 -8.28 4.20 -0.98
CA LYS A 45 -9.71 3.93 -1.13
C LYS A 45 -10.00 2.56 -0.54
N ASP A 46 -9.95 2.47 0.79
CA ASP A 46 -10.25 1.23 1.52
C ASP A 46 -11.65 0.68 1.15
N ASP A 47 -12.56 1.56 0.71
CA ASP A 47 -13.91 1.21 0.25
C ASP A 47 -14.07 1.10 -1.27
N TYR A 48 -12.99 1.19 -2.05
CA TYR A 48 -13.11 1.08 -3.51
C TYR A 48 -13.41 -0.35 -3.93
N LYS A 49 -14.61 -0.54 -4.48
CA LYS A 49 -15.03 -1.78 -5.11
C LYS A 49 -15.03 -1.56 -6.63
N PRO A 50 -14.02 -2.06 -7.37
CA PRO A 50 -14.01 -1.93 -8.82
C PRO A 50 -15.20 -2.66 -9.44
N SER A 51 -15.69 -2.14 -10.57
CA SER A 51 -16.68 -2.86 -11.39
C SER A 51 -16.04 -4.10 -12.03
N GLU A 52 -16.86 -5.06 -12.43
CA GLU A 52 -16.44 -6.23 -13.23
C GLU A 52 -15.71 -5.77 -14.51
N GLU A 53 -16.26 -4.76 -15.20
CA GLU A 53 -15.64 -4.15 -16.37
C GLU A 53 -14.21 -3.63 -16.06
N SER A 54 -14.04 -2.91 -14.95
CA SER A 54 -12.73 -2.38 -14.56
C SER A 54 -11.73 -3.48 -14.20
N ILE A 55 -12.19 -4.61 -13.67
CA ILE A 55 -11.34 -5.76 -13.36
C ILE A 55 -10.89 -6.44 -14.66
N GLU A 56 -11.81 -6.67 -15.58
CA GLU A 56 -11.52 -7.29 -16.87
C GLU A 56 -10.57 -6.45 -17.73
N ASP A 57 -10.80 -5.13 -17.81
CA ASP A 57 -9.91 -4.19 -18.50
C ASP A 57 -8.48 -4.22 -17.95
N ALA A 58 -8.33 -4.21 -16.62
CA ALA A 58 -7.02 -4.28 -15.97
C ALA A 58 -6.27 -5.59 -16.24
N ASN A 59 -7.01 -6.67 -16.54
CA ASN A 59 -6.47 -7.98 -16.89
C ASN A 59 -6.36 -8.20 -18.40
N ASN A 60 -6.59 -7.17 -19.23
CA ASN A 60 -6.66 -7.27 -20.68
C ASN A 60 -7.62 -8.38 -21.16
N LEU A 61 -8.72 -8.59 -20.43
CA LEU A 61 -9.77 -9.53 -20.80
C LEU A 61 -10.78 -8.81 -21.69
N SER A 62 -11.32 -9.54 -22.68
CA SER A 62 -12.35 -9.01 -23.58
C SER A 62 -13.72 -9.25 -22.97
N HIS A 63 -14.51 -8.19 -22.76
CA HIS A 63 -15.93 -8.28 -22.44
C HIS A 63 -16.70 -8.87 -23.63
N PRO A 64 -17.32 -10.06 -23.54
CA PRO A 64 -18.33 -10.42 -24.51
C PRO A 64 -19.52 -9.47 -24.32
N LYS A 65 -19.80 -8.64 -25.31
CA LYS A 65 -20.99 -7.77 -25.28
C LYS A 65 -22.22 -8.66 -25.04
N PRO A 66 -23.04 -8.40 -24.00
CA PRO A 66 -24.23 -9.19 -23.79
C PRO A 66 -25.10 -9.13 -25.07
N PRO A 67 -25.71 -10.25 -25.48
CA PRO A 67 -26.53 -10.27 -26.68
C PRO A 67 -27.63 -9.22 -26.54
N SER A 68 -27.77 -8.37 -27.56
CA SER A 68 -28.83 -7.37 -27.60
C SER A 68 -30.19 -8.07 -27.45
N PRO A 69 -31.12 -7.56 -26.64
CA PRO A 69 -32.42 -8.19 -26.41
C PRO A 69 -33.24 -8.35 -27.71
N ASN A 70 -32.88 -7.64 -28.77
CA ASN A 70 -33.52 -7.73 -30.09
C ASN A 70 -32.89 -8.77 -31.03
N SER A 71 -31.92 -9.56 -30.56
CA SER A 71 -31.21 -10.56 -31.38
C SER A 71 -31.91 -11.92 -31.41
N LEU A 72 -33.04 -12.05 -30.70
CA LEU A 72 -33.91 -13.22 -30.68
C LEU A 72 -35.19 -12.92 -31.46
N ASN A 73 -35.07 -12.75 -32.78
CA ASN A 73 -36.19 -12.73 -33.71
C ASN A 73 -35.90 -13.68 -34.87
#